data_AF-A0A351Y3E4-F1
#
_entry.id   AF-A0A351Y3E4-F1
#
_cell.length_a   1.000
_cell.length_b   1.000
_cell.length_c   1.000
_cell.angle_alpha   90.00
_cell.angle_beta   90.00
_cell.angle_gamma   90.00
#
_symmetry.space_group_name_H-M   'P 1'
#
loop_
_entity.id
_entity.type
_entity.pdbx_description
1 polymer ?
#
loop_
_entity_poly.entity_id
_entity_poly.type
_entity_poly.pdbx_seq_one_letter_code
_entity_poly.pdbx_strand_id
1 'polypeptide(L)'
;MIGDPSLKDAERKFLSEEELRHNEQCIYNQLKHFLENIQKNYDIKFDYEMVDNYDFYKNMNYLKFLSEVGKYITVNTMIAKESVKKRIEDPDKSITYAEFSYMLIQGYDFVHLYQNEGVKIQL
;
A
#
# COMPACT_ATOMS: atom_id res chain seq x y z
N MET A 1 0.48 -4.07 -7.90
CA MET A 1 1.36 -5.26 -8.08
C MET A 1 1.23 -6.28 -6.95
N ILE A 2 1.06 -5.87 -5.68
CA ILE A 2 0.76 -6.78 -4.56
C ILE A 2 -0.61 -6.44 -3.99
N GLY A 3 -1.36 -7.44 -3.53
CA GLY A 3 -2.70 -7.26 -2.96
C GLY A 3 -2.70 -7.17 -1.44
N ASP A 4 -3.35 -6.14 -0.88
CA ASP A 4 -3.59 -6.04 0.57
C ASP A 4 -4.49 -7.21 1.06
N PRO A 5 -4.01 -8.04 2.01
CA PRO A 5 -4.80 -9.13 2.59
C PRO A 5 -5.79 -8.68 3.67
N SER A 6 -5.75 -7.41 4.09
CA SER A 6 -6.59 -6.91 5.17
C SER A 6 -8.08 -7.09 4.86
N LEU A 7 -8.80 -7.74 5.78
CA LEU A 7 -10.26 -7.94 5.77
C LEU A 7 -10.81 -8.81 4.62
N LYS A 8 -9.98 -9.62 3.94
CA LYS A 8 -10.45 -10.53 2.87
C LYS A 8 -10.16 -12.00 3.16
N ASP A 9 -11.17 -12.83 2.94
CA ASP A 9 -11.13 -14.27 3.18
C ASP A 9 -10.45 -15.08 2.05
N ALA A 10 -10.30 -14.50 0.86
CA ALA A 10 -9.76 -15.18 -0.32
C ALA A 10 -8.54 -14.44 -0.90
N GLU A 11 -7.63 -15.21 -1.48
CA GLU A 11 -6.43 -14.71 -2.18
C GLU A 11 -6.81 -13.82 -3.38
N ARG A 12 -6.08 -12.72 -3.57
CA ARG A 12 -6.37 -11.80 -4.68
C ARG A 12 -5.92 -12.38 -6.02
N LYS A 13 -6.73 -12.17 -7.06
CA LYS A 13 -6.27 -12.39 -8.44
C LYS A 13 -5.18 -11.38 -8.79
N PHE A 14 -4.08 -11.88 -9.33
CA PHE A 14 -3.04 -11.04 -9.92
C PHE A 14 -3.55 -10.47 -11.23
N LEU A 15 -3.44 -9.14 -11.37
CA LEU A 15 -3.75 -8.41 -12.59
C LEU A 15 -2.49 -8.31 -13.45
N SER A 16 -2.66 -8.24 -14.78
CA SER A 16 -1.57 -7.89 -15.68
C SER A 16 -1.07 -6.47 -15.42
N GLU A 17 0.16 -6.17 -15.86
CA GLU A 17 0.72 -4.81 -15.73
C GLU A 17 -0.11 -3.78 -16.50
N GLU A 18 -0.62 -4.14 -17.68
CA GLU A 18 -1.51 -3.30 -18.47
C GLU A 18 -2.80 -2.96 -17.72
N GLU A 19 -3.48 -3.96 -17.15
CA GLU A 19 -4.68 -3.75 -16.33
C GLU A 19 -4.37 -2.92 -15.08
N LEU A 20 -3.22 -3.13 -14.45
CA LEU A 20 -2.80 -2.35 -13.28
C LEU A 20 -2.62 -0.87 -13.64
N ARG A 21 -1.90 -0.57 -14.72
CA ARG A 21 -1.67 0.81 -15.19
C ARG A 21 -2.96 1.48 -15.64
N HIS A 22 -3.83 0.74 -16.32
CA HIS A 22 -5.15 1.24 -16.68
C HIS A 22 -5.98 1.62 -15.43
N ASN A 23 -6.03 0.72 -14.44
CA ASN A 23 -6.77 0.94 -13.20
C ASN A 23 -6.21 2.11 -12.39
N GLU A 24 -4.88 2.19 -12.27
CA GLU A 24 -4.17 3.29 -11.62
C GLU A 24 -4.53 4.63 -12.24
N GLN A 25 -4.47 4.74 -13.58
CA GLN A 25 -4.82 5.96 -14.30
C GLN A 25 -6.30 6.36 -14.11
N CYS A 26 -7.20 5.38 -14.06
CA CYS A 26 -8.61 5.61 -13.76
C CYS A 26 -8.81 6.16 -12.34
N ILE A 27 -8.17 5.55 -11.33
CA ILE A 27 -8.24 5.99 -9.93
C ILE A 27 -7.68 7.41 -9.78
N TYR A 28 -6.53 7.68 -10.40
CA TYR A 28 -5.90 9.00 -10.42
C TYR A 28 -6.87 10.07 -10.93
N ASN A 29 -7.50 9.82 -12.08
CA ASN A 29 -8.44 10.78 -12.68
C ASN A 29 -9.69 10.99 -11.82
N GLN A 30 -10.21 9.93 -11.18
CA GLN A 30 -11.37 10.03 -10.30
C GLN A 30 -11.04 10.85 -9.03
N LEU A 31 -9.89 10.59 -8.39
CA LEU A 31 -9.44 11.32 -7.21
C LEU A 31 -9.17 12.79 -7.54
N LYS A 32 -8.47 13.06 -8.65
CA LYS A 32 -8.23 14.42 -9.14
C LYS A 32 -9.54 15.18 -9.32
N HIS A 33 -10.48 14.58 -10.03
CA HIS A 33 -11.77 15.21 -10.30
C HIS A 33 -12.55 15.47 -9.00
N PHE A 34 -12.50 14.53 -8.05
CA PHE A 34 -13.11 14.70 -6.73
C PHE A 34 -12.52 15.88 -5.95
N LEU A 35 -11.19 15.98 -5.88
CA LEU A 35 -10.50 17.07 -5.17
C LEU A 35 -10.77 18.44 -5.83
N GLU A 36 -10.72 18.50 -7.16
CA GLU A 36 -11.06 19.72 -7.92
C GLU A 36 -12.53 20.15 -7.71
N ASN A 37 -13.45 19.19 -7.66
CA ASN A 37 -14.85 19.47 -7.37
C ASN A 37 -15.08 19.96 -5.94
N ILE A 38 -14.35 19.43 -4.94
CA ILE A 38 -14.43 19.95 -3.57
C ILE A 38 -13.99 21.42 -3.55
N GLN A 39 -12.85 21.73 -4.16
CA GLN A 39 -12.37 23.11 -4.18
C GLN A 39 -13.38 24.05 -4.85
N LYS A 40 -13.96 23.63 -5.98
CA LYS A 40 -14.94 24.42 -6.73
C LYS A 40 -16.28 24.58 -6.01
N ASN A 41 -16.83 23.50 -5.46
CA ASN A 41 -18.20 23.50 -4.92
C ASN A 41 -18.29 24.17 -3.54
N TYR A 42 -17.19 24.17 -2.78
CA TYR A 42 -17.15 24.75 -1.44
C TYR A 42 -16.32 26.04 -1.36
N ASP A 43 -15.74 26.50 -2.48
CA ASP A 43 -14.85 27.68 -2.55
C ASP A 43 -13.68 27.60 -1.54
N ILE A 44 -13.09 26.41 -1.42
CA ILE A 44 -11.93 26.16 -0.55
C ILE A 44 -10.72 25.91 -1.44
N LYS A 45 -9.56 26.47 -1.09
CA LYS A 45 -8.29 26.21 -1.77
C LYS A 45 -7.37 25.40 -0.89
N PHE A 46 -6.80 24.34 -1.45
CA PHE A 46 -5.76 23.55 -0.79
C PHE A 46 -4.84 22.93 -1.85
N ASP A 47 -3.57 22.83 -1.51
CA ASP A 47 -2.62 22.09 -2.31
C ASP A 47 -2.77 20.59 -2.03
N TYR A 48 -2.60 19.79 -3.08
CA TYR A 48 -2.58 18.35 -2.97
C TYR A 48 -1.56 17.78 -3.95
N GLU A 49 -0.97 16.66 -3.58
CA GLU A 49 -0.07 15.89 -4.42
C GLU A 49 -0.58 14.45 -4.50
N MET A 50 -0.59 13.91 -5.71
CA MET A 50 -0.88 12.50 -5.95
C MET A 50 0.43 11.79 -6.24
N VAL A 51 0.71 10.74 -5.48
CA VAL A 51 1.96 9.98 -5.53
C VAL A 51 1.67 8.53 -5.89
N ASP A 52 2.57 7.90 -6.64
CA ASP A 52 2.57 6.46 -6.91
C ASP A 52 3.77 5.81 -6.19
N ASN A 53 3.50 4.88 -5.28
CA ASN A 53 4.58 4.22 -4.54
C ASN A 53 5.48 3.36 -5.44
N TYR A 54 5.03 3.01 -6.65
CA TYR A 54 5.88 2.37 -7.65
C TYR A 54 7.15 3.19 -7.91
N ASP A 55 7.09 4.52 -7.86
CA ASP A 55 8.25 5.38 -8.07
C ASP A 55 9.34 5.19 -6.99
N PHE A 56 8.94 4.81 -5.77
CA PHE A 56 9.84 4.57 -4.66
C PHE A 56 10.50 3.19 -4.79
N TYR A 57 9.73 2.20 -5.27
CA TYR A 57 10.17 0.80 -5.29
C TYR A 57 10.78 0.34 -6.61
N LYS A 58 10.52 0.99 -7.75
CA LYS A 58 11.00 0.53 -9.07
C LYS A 58 12.52 0.34 -9.15
N ASN A 59 13.28 1.06 -8.34
CA ASN A 59 14.74 0.97 -8.24
C ASN A 59 15.24 0.26 -6.96
N MET A 60 14.34 -0.24 -6.12
CA MET A 60 14.65 -0.96 -4.90
C MET A 60 14.63 -2.47 -5.16
N ASN A 61 15.82 -3.08 -5.19
CA ASN A 61 15.89 -4.54 -5.29
C ASN A 61 15.50 -5.21 -3.97
N TYR A 62 15.23 -6.52 -4.04
CA TYR A 62 14.77 -7.30 -2.89
C TYR A 62 15.75 -7.28 -1.69
N LEU A 63 17.06 -7.36 -1.93
CA LEU A 63 18.06 -7.32 -0.86
C LEU A 63 18.10 -5.95 -0.18
N LYS A 64 17.94 -4.88 -0.96
CA LYS A 64 17.83 -3.52 -0.45
C LYS A 64 16.56 -3.38 0.40
N PHE A 65 15.41 -3.86 -0.08
CA PHE A 65 14.17 -3.87 0.69
C PHE A 65 14.31 -4.59 2.04
N LEU A 66 14.93 -5.78 2.08
CA LEU A 66 15.15 -6.50 3.33
C LEU A 66 16.06 -5.73 4.32
N SER A 67 17.11 -5.09 3.80
CA SER A 67 18.08 -4.36 4.63
C SER A 67 17.62 -2.96 5.05
N GLU A 68 16.73 -2.32 4.30
CA GLU A 68 16.18 -1.00 4.61
C GLU A 68 14.83 -1.06 5.34
N VAL A 69 14.04 -2.11 5.12
CA VAL A 69 12.68 -2.25 5.68
C VAL A 69 12.59 -3.48 6.59
N GLY A 70 12.92 -4.66 6.05
CA GLY A 70 12.67 -5.93 6.72
C GLY A 70 13.35 -6.10 8.08
N LYS A 71 14.51 -5.47 8.30
CA LYS A 71 15.27 -5.60 9.57
C LYS A 71 14.60 -4.97 10.80
N TYR A 72 13.61 -4.10 10.62
CA TYR A 72 13.00 -3.34 11.72
C TYR A 72 11.76 -4.01 12.32
N ILE A 73 11.27 -5.10 11.72
CA ILE A 73 10.07 -5.81 12.15
C ILE A 73 10.39 -7.29 12.34
N THR A 74 9.86 -7.88 13.41
CA THR A 74 9.99 -9.31 13.64
C THR A 74 8.82 -10.07 13.03
N VAL A 75 9.05 -11.31 12.62
CA VAL A 75 7.99 -12.21 12.14
C VAL A 75 6.91 -12.40 13.22
N ASN A 76 7.30 -12.51 14.51
CA ASN A 76 6.36 -12.63 15.63
C ASN A 76 5.39 -11.44 15.71
N THR A 77 5.87 -10.22 15.46
CA THR A 77 5.01 -9.02 15.41
C THR A 77 4.04 -9.08 14.24
N MET A 78 4.51 -9.51 13.06
CA MET A 78 3.69 -9.58 11.85
C MET A 78 2.55 -10.62 11.99
N ILE A 79 2.84 -11.81 12.53
CA ILE A 79 1.83 -12.85 12.72
C ILE A 79 0.80 -12.49 13.80
N ALA A 80 1.17 -11.62 14.75
CA ALA A 80 0.28 -11.18 15.82
C ALA A 80 -0.76 -10.15 15.35
N LYS A 81 -0.59 -9.53 14.17
CA LYS A 81 -1.63 -8.68 13.59
C LYS A 81 -2.91 -9.47 13.37
N GLU A 82 -4.04 -8.97 13.84
CA GLU A 82 -5.33 -9.67 13.79
C GLU A 82 -5.72 -10.13 12.37
N SER A 83 -5.45 -9.31 11.35
CA SER A 83 -5.72 -9.64 9.94
C SER A 83 -4.92 -10.85 9.44
N VAL A 84 -3.69 -11.02 9.92
CA VAL A 84 -2.82 -12.15 9.56
C VAL A 84 -3.12 -13.36 10.44
N LYS A 85 -3.28 -13.15 11.75
CA LYS A 85 -3.58 -14.19 12.72
C LYS A 85 -4.80 -15.02 12.30
N LYS A 86 -5.91 -14.38 11.92
CA LYS A 86 -7.13 -15.06 11.45
C LYS A 86 -6.90 -15.96 10.24
N ARG A 87 -6.01 -15.58 9.32
CA ARG A 87 -5.69 -16.38 8.12
C ARG A 87 -4.70 -17.51 8.40
N ILE A 88 -3.87 -17.40 9.45
CA ILE A 88 -2.95 -18.46 9.86
C ILE A 88 -3.67 -19.53 10.70
N GLU A 89 -4.64 -19.13 11.52
CA GLU A 89 -5.40 -20.03 12.40
C GLU A 89 -6.46 -20.86 11.68
N ASP A 90 -6.93 -20.39 10.51
CA ASP A 90 -7.92 -21.07 9.68
C ASP A 90 -7.23 -22.07 8.73
N PRO A 91 -7.37 -23.40 8.92
CA PRO A 91 -6.65 -24.41 8.12
C PRO A 91 -6.98 -24.40 6.64
N ASP A 92 -8.16 -23.87 6.27
CA ASP A 92 -8.62 -23.76 4.88
C ASP A 92 -8.12 -22.47 4.22
N LYS A 93 -7.54 -21.55 5.00
CA LYS A 93 -6.94 -20.31 4.51
C LYS A 93 -5.43 -20.38 4.68
N SER A 94 -4.71 -20.02 3.61
CA SER A 94 -3.27 -19.76 3.68
C SER A 94 -3.03 -18.26 3.53
N ILE A 95 -1.83 -17.78 3.84
CA ILE A 95 -1.39 -16.44 3.48
C ILE A 95 -0.09 -16.57 2.70
N THR A 96 -0.03 -15.97 1.51
CA THR A 96 1.22 -16.01 0.72
C THR A 96 2.25 -15.06 1.29
N TYR A 97 3.53 -15.28 0.99
CA TYR A 97 4.59 -14.34 1.40
C TYR A 97 4.37 -12.94 0.81
N ALA A 98 3.85 -12.84 -0.42
CA ALA A 98 3.51 -11.56 -1.04
C ALA A 98 2.48 -10.78 -0.21
N GLU A 99 1.39 -11.44 0.18
CA GLU A 99 0.37 -10.85 1.07
C GLU A 99 0.94 -10.51 2.46
N PHE A 100 1.73 -11.41 3.03
CA PHE A 100 2.37 -11.21 4.34
C PHE A 100 3.32 -10.01 4.35
N SER A 101 4.08 -9.80 3.26
CA SER A 101 5.01 -8.67 3.11
C SER A 101 4.31 -7.33 2.83
N TYR A 102 3.01 -7.33 2.50
CA TYR A 102 2.29 -6.10 2.16
C TYR A 102 2.34 -5.05 3.28
N MET A 103 2.28 -5.47 4.55
CA MET A 103 2.33 -4.53 5.68
C MET A 103 3.67 -3.79 5.78
N LEU A 104 4.76 -4.39 5.30
CA LEU A 104 6.08 -3.74 5.27
C LEU A 104 6.11 -2.68 4.17
N ILE A 105 5.50 -2.97 3.01
CA ILE A 105 5.37 -2.01 1.91
C ILE A 105 4.56 -0.81 2.38
N GLN A 106 3.35 -1.03 2.90
CA GLN A 106 2.50 0.06 3.40
C GLN A 106 3.16 0.85 4.53
N GLY A 107 3.90 0.18 5.42
CA GLY A 107 4.65 0.84 6.49
C GLY A 107 5.80 1.70 5.95
N TYR A 108 6.53 1.20 4.94
CA TYR A 108 7.62 1.94 4.33
C TYR A 108 7.12 3.11 3.47
N ASP A 109 5.95 3.01 2.84
CA ASP A 109 5.31 4.14 2.15
C ASP A 109 5.18 5.34 3.09
N PHE A 110 4.73 5.11 4.33
CA PHE A 110 4.62 6.19 5.31
C PHE A 110 5.98 6.73 5.76
N VAL A 111 6.99 5.87 5.93
CA VAL A 111 8.37 6.32 6.23
C VAL A 111 8.91 7.19 5.11
N HIS A 112 8.73 6.78 3.85
CA HIS A 112 9.16 7.53 2.68
C HIS A 112 8.48 8.90 2.61
N LEU A 113 7.16 8.95 2.77
CA LEU A 113 6.41 10.21 2.75
C LEU A 113 6.73 11.12 3.94
N TYR A 114 7.00 10.56 5.12
CA TYR A 114 7.46 11.35 6.26
C TYR A 114 8.83 12.00 5.99
N GLN A 115 9.76 11.26 5.39
CA GLN A 115 11.13 11.73 5.17
C GLN A 115 11.23 12.73 4.01
N ASN A 116 10.49 12.52 2.93
CA ASN A 116 10.61 13.33 1.71
C ASN A 116 9.57 14.45 1.65
N GLU A 117 8.34 14.20 2.12
CA GLU A 117 7.20 15.12 2.00
C GLU A 117 6.69 15.65 3.35
N GLY A 118 7.31 15.24 4.47
CA GLY A 118 6.94 15.70 5.80
C GLY A 118 5.55 15.23 6.28
N VAL A 119 4.99 14.18 5.67
CA VAL A 119 3.69 13.60 6.06
C VAL A 119 3.77 13.01 7.47
N LYS A 120 2.90 13.45 8.38
CA LYS A 120 2.92 13.04 9.81
C LYS A 120 1.72 12.19 10.23
N ILE A 121 0.71 12.08 9.38
CA ILE A 121 -0.55 11.37 9.64
C ILE A 121 -0.91 10.58 8.39
N GLN A 122 -1.32 9.32 8.59
CA GLN A 122 -1.92 8.46 7.58
C GLN A 122 -3.34 8.11 8.05
N LEU A 123 -4.32 8.26 7.15
CA LEU A 123 -5.75 8.00 7.40
C LEU A 123 -6.22 6.75 6.65
#